data_AF-A0A2X3J9V0-F1
#
_entry.id   AF-A0A2X3J9V0-F1
#
_cell.length_a   1.000
_cell.length_b   1.000
_cell.length_c   1.000
_cell.angle_alpha   90.00
_cell.angle_beta   90.00
_cell.angle_gamma   90.00
#
_symmetry.space_group_name_H-M   'P 1'
#
loop_
_entity.id
_entity.type
_entity.pdbx_description
1 polymer ?
#
loop_
_entity_poly.entity_id
_entity_poly.type
_entity_poly.pdbx_seq_one_letter_code
_entity_poly.pdbx_strand_id
1 'polypeptide(L)'
;MLLEDKQIQTRPIKGTLPRLADPQADAGQAERLANSPKDRAENLMIVDLLRNDIGRVAVPGSVKVPELFCSGAFPCGTSPGEYHYRRTA
;
A
#
# COMPACT_ATOMS: atom_id res chain seq x y z
N MET A 1 9.45 -2.92 4.29
CA MET A 1 9.87 -1.63 4.88
C MET A 1 11.32 -1.42 4.49
N LEU A 2 11.66 -0.25 3.96
CA LEU A 2 13.03 0.11 3.60
C LEU A 2 13.50 1.25 4.50
N LEU A 3 14.78 1.24 4.84
CA LEU A 3 15.45 2.27 5.61
C LEU A 3 16.74 2.65 4.87
N GLU A 4 16.74 3.83 4.27
CA GLU A 4 17.87 4.39 3.51
C GLU A 4 17.99 5.87 3.84
N ASP A 5 19.20 6.36 4.13
CA ASP A 5 19.49 7.79 4.39
C ASP A 5 18.50 8.48 5.36
N LYS A 6 18.14 7.78 6.45
CA LYS A 6 17.16 8.23 7.47
C LYS A 6 15.73 8.41 6.94
N GLN A 7 15.39 7.78 5.83
CA GLN A 7 14.04 7.72 5.28
C GLN A 7 13.42 6.36 5.57
N ILE A 8 12.20 6.36 6.11
CA ILE A 8 11.41 5.16 6.32
C ILE A 8 10.36 5.07 5.23
N GLN A 9 10.30 3.92 4.56
CA GLN A 9 9.26 3.65 3.57
C GLN A 9 8.54 2.33 3.85
N THR A 10 7.22 2.36 3.72
CA THR A 10 6.37 1.17 3.83
C THR A 10 5.27 1.17 2.77
N ARG A 11 4.84 -0.03 2.40
CA ARG A 11 3.71 -0.26 1.49
C ARG A 11 2.81 -1.33 2.09
N PRO A 12 1.86 -0.95 2.96
CA PRO A 12 0.92 -1.93 3.48
C PRO A 12 0.07 -2.49 2.35
N ILE A 13 -0.15 -3.81 2.38
CA ILE A 13 -1.04 -4.50 1.45
C ILE A 13 -2.18 -5.10 2.27
N LYS A 14 -3.42 -4.80 1.87
CA LYS A 14 -4.65 -5.40 2.37
C LYS A 14 -5.65 -5.57 1.23
N GLY A 15 -6.33 -6.70 1.22
CA GLY A 15 -7.02 -7.22 0.04
C GLY A 15 -6.02 -7.82 -0.95
N THR A 16 -6.16 -9.10 -1.27
CA THR A 16 -5.37 -9.76 -2.32
C THR A 16 -6.24 -10.80 -2.99
N LEU A 17 -6.21 -10.81 -4.32
CA LEU A 17 -6.90 -11.81 -5.13
C LEU A 17 -5.90 -12.50 -6.06
N PRO A 18 -6.04 -13.81 -6.30
CA PRO A 18 -5.23 -14.51 -7.27
C PRO A 18 -5.52 -13.98 -8.68
N ARG A 19 -4.53 -13.93 -9.55
CA ARG A 19 -4.74 -13.59 -10.96
C ARG A 19 -5.58 -14.66 -11.67
N LEU A 20 -6.43 -14.22 -12.59
CA LEU A 20 -7.20 -15.09 -13.45
C LEU A 20 -6.56 -15.18 -14.85
N ALA A 21 -6.75 -16.33 -15.51
CA ALA A 21 -6.24 -16.55 -16.87
C ALA A 21 -7.00 -15.73 -17.92
N ASP A 22 -8.29 -15.47 -17.67
CA ASP A 22 -9.12 -14.58 -18.49
C ASP A 22 -8.86 -13.12 -18.09
N PRO A 23 -8.31 -12.28 -19.00
CA PRO A 23 -8.02 -10.88 -18.72
C PRO A 23 -9.25 -10.05 -18.33
N GLN A 24 -10.44 -10.35 -18.87
CA GLN A 24 -11.65 -9.60 -18.57
C GLN A 24 -12.15 -9.93 -17.16
N ALA A 25 -12.16 -11.21 -16.80
CA ALA A 25 -12.48 -11.64 -15.45
C ALA A 25 -11.46 -11.11 -14.43
N ASP A 26 -10.17 -11.08 -14.78
CA ASP A 26 -9.08 -10.55 -13.96
C ASP A 26 -9.25 -9.05 -13.68
N ALA A 27 -9.58 -8.26 -14.70
CA ALA A 27 -9.87 -6.84 -14.53
C ALA A 27 -11.12 -6.63 -13.64
N GLY A 28 -12.19 -7.40 -13.88
CA GLY A 28 -13.42 -7.30 -13.11
C GLY A 28 -13.23 -7.62 -11.61
N GLN A 29 -12.38 -8.59 -11.26
CA GLN A 29 -12.07 -8.86 -9.85
C GLN A 29 -11.22 -7.76 -9.22
N ALA A 30 -10.28 -7.16 -9.96
CA ALA A 30 -9.44 -6.06 -9.46
C ALA A 30 -10.30 -4.83 -9.15
N GLU A 31 -11.26 -4.50 -10.03
CA GLU A 31 -12.22 -3.42 -9.78
C GLU A 31 -13.11 -3.70 -8.57
N ARG A 32 -13.59 -4.95 -8.41
CA ARG A 32 -14.38 -5.34 -7.24
C ARG A 32 -13.60 -5.18 -5.94
N LEU A 33 -12.33 -5.59 -5.94
CA LEU A 33 -11.45 -5.44 -4.78
C LEU A 33 -11.19 -3.96 -4.46
N ALA A 34 -10.88 -3.16 -5.48
CA ALA A 34 -10.63 -1.72 -5.31
C ALA A 34 -11.85 -0.97 -4.76
N ASN A 35 -13.06 -1.38 -5.15
CA ASN A 35 -14.31 -0.74 -4.72
C ASN A 35 -14.96 -1.38 -3.49
N SER A 36 -14.40 -2.46 -2.95
CA SER A 36 -14.94 -3.14 -1.76
C SER A 36 -14.84 -2.23 -0.53
N PRO A 37 -15.97 -1.88 0.12
CA PRO A 37 -15.94 -1.06 1.34
C PRO A 37 -15.15 -1.71 2.47
N LYS A 38 -15.19 -3.04 2.55
CA LYS A 38 -14.44 -3.83 3.53
C LYS A 38 -12.94 -3.69 3.30
N ASP A 39 -12.46 -3.97 2.09
CA ASP A 39 -11.03 -3.93 1.78
C ASP A 39 -10.47 -2.51 1.91
N ARG A 40 -11.25 -1.49 1.55
CA ARG A 40 -10.89 -0.08 1.80
C ARG A 40 -10.79 0.23 3.29
N ALA A 41 -11.74 -0.24 4.11
CA ALA A 41 -11.67 -0.05 5.56
C ALA A 41 -10.44 -0.73 6.17
N GLU A 42 -10.13 -1.95 5.74
CA GLU A 42 -8.93 -2.68 6.19
C GLU A 42 -7.62 -2.00 5.73
N ASN A 43 -7.59 -1.48 4.49
CA ASN A 43 -6.44 -0.72 3.97
C ASN A 43 -6.21 0.56 4.77
N LEU A 44 -7.28 1.31 5.05
CA LEU A 44 -7.19 2.53 5.86
C LEU A 44 -6.69 2.22 7.28
N MET A 45 -7.24 1.17 7.91
CA MET A 45 -6.82 0.74 9.25
C MET A 45 -5.32 0.44 9.33
N ILE A 46 -4.76 -0.32 8.38
CA ILE A 46 -3.33 -0.67 8.40
C ILE A 46 -2.44 0.53 8.09
N VAL A 47 -2.88 1.43 7.21
CA VAL A 47 -2.18 2.69 6.92
C VAL A 47 -2.13 3.57 8.16
N ASP A 48 -3.24 3.71 8.88
CA ASP A 48 -3.31 4.51 10.10
C ASP A 48 -2.43 3.95 11.21
N LEU A 49 -2.41 2.62 11.38
CA LEU A 49 -1.54 1.95 12.34
C LEU A 49 -0.05 2.23 12.04
N LEU A 50 0.36 2.04 10.79
CA LEU A 50 1.75 2.30 10.39
C LEU A 50 2.12 3.78 10.47
N ARG A 51 1.18 4.69 10.15
CA ARG A 51 1.38 6.12 10.30
C ARG A 51 1.58 6.50 11.77
N ASN A 52 0.81 5.91 12.68
CA ASN A 52 0.99 6.12 14.12
C ASN A 52 2.38 5.67 14.57
N ASP A 53 2.75 4.45 14.22
CA ASP A 53 4.02 3.84 14.66
C ASP A 53 5.23 4.61 14.13
N ILE A 54 5.24 4.93 12.84
CA ILE A 54 6.31 5.74 12.22
C ILE A 54 6.32 7.16 12.80
N GLY A 55 5.14 7.74 13.05
CA GLY A 55 5.00 9.08 13.61
C GLY A 55 5.65 9.25 14.99
N ARG A 56 5.81 8.18 15.77
CA ARG A 56 6.48 8.22 17.08
C ARG A 56 7.99 8.46 16.99
N VAL A 57 8.61 8.13 15.85
CA VAL A 57 10.08 8.21 15.65
C VAL A 57 10.48 9.16 14.52
N ALA A 58 9.54 9.59 13.69
CA ALA A 58 9.77 10.53 12.60
C ALA A 58 9.72 11.99 13.07
N VAL A 59 10.27 12.90 12.25
CA VAL A 59 10.15 14.35 12.47
C VAL A 59 8.66 14.74 12.44
N PRO A 60 8.14 15.52 13.40
CA PRO A 60 6.76 15.96 13.40
C PRO A 60 6.33 16.58 12.05
N GLY A 61 5.18 16.16 11.53
CA GLY A 61 4.64 16.63 10.24
C GLY A 61 5.26 16.02 8.98
N SER A 62 6.33 15.21 9.11
CA SER A 62 7.04 14.63 7.96
C SER A 62 6.40 13.36 7.37
N VAL A 63 5.54 12.66 8.13
CA VAL A 63 4.87 11.45 7.65
C VAL A 63 3.77 11.80 6.66
N LYS A 64 3.84 11.27 5.43
CA LYS A 64 2.88 11.49 4.34
C LYS A 64 2.29 10.18 3.84
N VAL A 65 1.05 10.23 3.37
CA VAL A 65 0.33 9.12 2.71
C VAL A 65 -0.18 9.64 1.36
N PRO A 66 0.67 9.63 0.32
CA PRO A 66 0.31 10.24 -0.97
C PRO A 66 -0.54 9.32 -1.86
N GLU A 67 -0.55 8.01 -1.63
CA GLU A 67 -1.47 7.08 -2.29
C GLU A 67 -2.25 6.28 -1.25
N LEU A 68 -3.55 6.12 -1.48
CA LEU A 68 -4.46 5.35 -0.65
C LEU A 68 -5.40 4.57 -1.57
N PHE A 69 -5.72 3.32 -1.21
CA PHE A 69 -6.57 2.42 -2.01
C PHE A 69 -6.04 2.09 -3.42
N CYS A 70 -4.72 2.17 -3.63
CA CYS A 70 -4.10 1.81 -4.90
C CYS A 70 -4.15 0.29 -5.10
N SER A 71 -4.79 -0.18 -6.17
CA SER A 71 -4.80 -1.59 -6.57
C SER A 71 -3.64 -1.85 -7.54
N GLY A 72 -2.67 -2.66 -7.09
CA GLY A 72 -1.45 -2.95 -7.83
C GLY A 72 -1.37 -4.40 -8.30
N ALA A 73 -0.87 -4.58 -9.50
CA ALA A 73 -0.48 -5.86 -10.07
C ALA A 73 0.80 -6.38 -9.41
N PHE A 74 0.72 -7.41 -8.56
CA PHE A 74 1.93 -8.06 -8.00
C PHE A 74 2.16 -9.42 -8.66
N PRO A 75 3.37 -9.68 -9.21
CA PRO A 75 3.72 -11.02 -9.66
C PRO A 75 3.68 -11.98 -8.49
N CYS A 76 3.02 -13.12 -8.67
CA CYS A 76 3.03 -14.21 -7.70
C CYS A 76 4.47 -14.75 -7.61
N GLY A 77 5.25 -14.29 -6.63
CA GLY A 77 6.63 -14.74 -6.39
C GLY A 77 7.66 -13.62 -6.16
N THR A 78 7.35 -12.36 -6.46
CA THR A 78 8.22 -11.22 -6.12
C THR A 78 7.79 -10.54 -4.84
N SER A 79 8.73 -10.36 -3.91
CA SER A 79 8.54 -9.56 -2.72
C SER A 79 8.20 -8.10 -3.10
N PRO A 80 7.31 -7.41 -2.36
CA PRO A 80 6.84 -6.07 -2.73
C PRO A 80 7.97 -5.03 -2.64
N GLY A 81 8.63 -4.72 -3.77
CA GLY A 81 9.72 -3.75 -3.90
C GLY A 81 9.39 -2.57 -4.82
N GLU A 82 9.88 -1.36 -4.49
CA GLU A 82 9.98 -0.12 -5.31
C GLU A 82 8.76 0.77 -5.65
N TYR A 83 8.30 1.60 -4.69
CA TYR A 83 7.57 2.85 -5.01
C TYR A 83 8.17 3.89 -4.08
N HIS A 84 8.98 4.78 -4.63
CA HIS A 84 9.77 5.73 -3.85
C HIS A 84 8.85 6.79 -3.24
N TYR A 85 8.86 6.94 -1.91
CA TYR A 85 8.27 8.12 -1.28
C TYR A 85 9.34 9.09 -0.84
N ARG A 86 9.30 10.28 -1.44
CA ARG A 86 10.26 11.34 -1.22
C ARG A 86 9.83 12.14 0.01
N ARG A 87 10.68 12.21 1.03
CA ARG A 87 10.60 13.25 2.06
C ARG A 87 10.72 14.61 1.35
N THR A 88 9.71 15.47 1.45
CA THR A 88 9.96 16.91 1.32
C THR A 88 10.43 17.41 2.67
N ALA A 89 11.63 18.00 2.69
CA ALA A 89 12.16 18.75 3.81
C ALA A 89 11.16 19.80 4.31
#